data_AF-A0A7G5MXZ4-F1
#
_entry.id   AF-A0A7G5MXZ4-F1
#
_cell.length_a   1.000
_cell.length_b   1.000
_cell.length_c   1.000
_cell.angle_alpha   90.00
_cell.angle_beta   90.00
_cell.angle_gamma   90.00
#
_symmetry.space_group_name_H-M   'P 1'
#
loop_
_entity.id
_entity.type
_entity.pdbx_description
1 polymer ?
#
loop_
_entity_poly.entity_id
_entity_poly.type
_entity_poly.pdbx_seq_one_letter_code
_entity_poly.pdbx_strand_id
1 'polypeptide(L)' 'MQKTDSMNSGKEIHISMTGREHNTWQGIIVEGEQTIPFSSELELLLLMEELLEQSNKSTDDEGRAVRVED' A
#
# COMPACT_ATOMS: atom_id res chain seq x y z
N MET A 1 -7.02 -31.59 -6.17
CA MET A 1 -7.90 -30.44 -6.53
C MET A 1 -7.73 -29.39 -5.45
N GLN A 2 -7.10 -28.27 -5.78
CA GLN A 2 -7.33 -26.96 -5.15
C GLN A 2 -6.80 -25.93 -6.16
N LYS A 3 -7.74 -25.37 -6.93
CA LYS A 3 -7.57 -24.14 -7.70
C LYS A 3 -8.36 -23.10 -6.90
N THR A 4 -7.66 -22.15 -6.31
CA THR A 4 -8.16 -20.96 -5.60
C THR A 4 -6.93 -20.06 -5.42
N ASP A 5 -6.77 -18.85 -5.93
CA ASP A 5 -7.63 -17.97 -6.73
C ASP A 5 -6.67 -17.07 -7.54
N SER A 6 -6.50 -17.33 -8.84
CA SER A 6 -5.86 -16.37 -9.74
C SER A 6 -6.86 -15.26 -10.06
N MET A 7 -7.14 -14.39 -9.10
CA MET A 7 -7.93 -13.15 -9.27
C MET A 7 -7.81 -12.28 -8.02
N ASN A 8 -6.58 -11.94 -7.62
CA ASN A 8 -6.36 -10.80 -6.73
C ASN A 8 -5.09 -10.08 -7.17
N SER A 9 -5.19 -9.26 -8.22
CA SER A 9 -4.10 -8.35 -8.61
C SER A 9 -4.03 -7.12 -7.69
N GLY A 10 -4.62 -7.21 -6.49
CA GLY A 10 -4.54 -6.16 -5.47
C GLY A 10 -3.17 -6.19 -4.80
N LYS A 11 -2.68 -5.02 -4.41
CA LYS A 11 -1.49 -4.94 -3.56
C LYS A 11 -1.82 -5.52 -2.19
N GLU A 12 -1.01 -6.45 -1.72
CA GLU A 12 -1.11 -7.00 -0.37
C GLU A 12 -0.32 -6.11 0.60
N ILE A 13 -1.00 -5.65 1.66
CA ILE A 13 -0.42 -4.84 2.72
C ILE A 13 -0.55 -5.62 4.02
N HIS A 14 0.57 -5.92 4.67
CA HIS A 14 0.59 -6.54 6.00
C HIS A 14 0.83 -5.47 7.06
N ILE A 15 0.01 -5.47 8.11
CA ILE A 15 0.18 -4.55 9.24
C ILE A 15 0.42 -5.40 10.49
N SER A 16 1.57 -5.21 11.13
CA SER A 16 1.95 -5.95 12.35
C SER A 16 2.05 -5.00 13.54
N MET A 17 1.28 -5.28 14.60
CA MET A 17 1.31 -4.47 15.82
C MET A 17 2.47 -4.95 16.68
N THR A 18 3.37 -4.05 17.06
CA THR A 18 4.53 -4.37 17.89
C THR A 18 4.32 -3.93 19.34
N GLY A 19 3.42 -2.98 19.60
CA GLY A 19 3.19 -2.49 20.95
C GLY A 19 2.00 -1.55 21.08
N ARG A 20 1.74 -1.19 22.35
CA ARG A 20 0.80 -0.14 22.73
C ARG A 20 1.41 0.72 23.83
N GLU A 21 1.91 1.88 23.44
CA GLU A 21 2.52 2.90 24.29
C GLU A 21 1.73 4.20 24.17
N HIS A 22 1.72 5.01 25.25
CA HIS A 22 1.03 6.32 25.27
C HIS A 22 -0.44 6.28 24.81
N ASN A 23 -1.14 5.17 25.08
CA ASN A 23 -2.51 4.89 24.62
C ASN A 23 -2.72 4.83 23.10
N THR A 24 -1.65 4.71 22.31
CA THR A 24 -1.71 4.56 20.86
C THR A 24 -0.99 3.28 20.41
N TRP A 25 -1.23 2.86 19.16
CA TRP A 25 -0.65 1.64 18.60
C TRP A 25 0.65 1.93 17.85
N GLN A 26 1.64 1.05 18.04
CA GLN A 26 2.90 1.06 17.32
C GLN A 26 3.03 -0.22 16.51
N GLY A 27 3.72 -0.14 15.39
CA GLY A 27 3.89 -1.29 14.52
C GLY A 27 4.65 -0.98 13.26
N ILE A 28 4.51 -1.90 12.31
CA ILE A 28 5.08 -1.80 10.98
C ILE A 28 4.03 -2.14 9.93
N ILE A 29 4.12 -1.46 8.79
CA ILE A 29 3.44 -1.81 7.54
C ILE A 29 4.48 -2.47 6.64
N VAL A 30 4.13 -3.58 6.02
CA VAL A 30 4.95 -4.26 5.01
C VAL A 30 4.16 -4.31 3.70
N GLU A 31 4.69 -3.65 2.67
CA GLU A 31 4.15 -3.65 1.31
C GLU A 31 5.28 -4.08 0.35
N GLY A 32 5.21 -5.31 -0.15
CA GLY A 32 6.29 -5.90 -0.96
C GLY A 32 7.61 -5.95 -0.17
N GLU A 33 8.61 -5.20 -0.63
CA GLU A 33 9.92 -5.09 0.03
C GLU A 33 10.02 -3.88 0.99
N GLN A 34 9.00 -3.01 1.00
CA GLN A 34 9.00 -1.82 1.85
C GLN A 34 8.51 -2.17 3.25
N THR A 35 9.26 -1.76 4.27
CA THR A 35 8.86 -1.83 5.68
C THR A 35 8.83 -0.43 6.26
N ILE A 36 7.66 0.01 6.69
CA ILE A 36 7.43 1.38 7.18
C ILE A 36 6.95 1.31 8.64
N PRO A 37 7.72 1.83 9.61
CA PRO A 37 7.27 1.88 10.99
C PRO A 37 6.22 2.96 11.21
N PHE A 38 5.32 2.74 12.17
CA PHE A 38 4.42 3.77 12.71
C PHE A 38 4.45 3.74 14.24
N SER A 39 4.38 4.93 14.84
CA SER A 39 4.46 5.21 16.27
C SER A 39 3.10 5.55 16.90
N SER A 40 2.09 5.79 16.06
CA SER A 40 0.71 6.06 16.48
C SER A 40 -0.32 5.58 15.47
N GLU A 41 -1.56 5.43 15.94
CA GLU A 41 -2.72 5.11 15.08
C GLU A 41 -2.95 6.17 14.00
N LEU A 42 -2.75 7.45 14.31
CA LEU A 42 -2.88 8.53 13.33
C LEU A 42 -1.83 8.41 12.22
N GLU A 43 -0.58 8.12 12.58
CA GLU A 43 0.50 7.91 11.61
C GLU A 43 0.22 6.69 10.72
N LEU A 44 -0.30 5.60 11.27
CA LEU A 44 -0.76 4.45 10.49
C LEU A 44 -1.81 4.85 9.44
N LEU A 45 -2.83 5.64 9.82
CA LEU A 45 -3.88 6.07 8.91
C LEU A 45 -3.34 6.93 7.76
N LEU A 46 -2.45 7.88 8.06
CA LEU A 46 -1.81 8.73 7.06
C LEU A 46 -0.94 7.92 6.08
N LEU A 47 -0.16 6.97 6.60
CA LEU A 47 0.64 6.07 5.76
C LEU A 47 -0.23 5.20 4.86
N MET A 48 -1.36 4.69 5.36
CA MET A 48 -2.29 3.92 4.52
C MET A 48 -2.92 4.78 3.42
N GLU A 49 -3.30 6.02 3.72
CA GLU A 49 -3.81 6.95 2.70
C GLU A 49 -2.79 7.14 1.57
N GLU A 50 -1.53 7.40 1.93
CA GLU A 50 -0.45 7.56 0.95
C GLU A 50 -0.25 6.30 0.08
N LEU A 51 -0.18 5.12 0.69
CA LEU A 51 -0.01 3.85 -0.02
C LEU A 51 -1.17 3.57 -0.99
N LEU A 52 -2.40 3.86 -0.56
CA LEU A 52 -3.60 3.71 -1.38
C LEU A 52 -3.60 4.72 -2.55
N GLU A 53 -3.21 5.98 -2.32
CA GLU A 53 -3.07 6.97 -3.39
C GLU A 53 -2.02 6.58 -4.42
N GLN A 54 -0.86 6.08 -3.98
CA GLN A 54 0.19 5.60 -4.87
C GLN A 54 -0.29 4.42 -5.72
N SER A 55 -1.09 3.53 -5.15
CA SER A 55 -1.68 2.41 -5.90
C SER A 55 -2.62 2.87 -7.01
N ASN A 56 -3.38 3.95 -6.79
CA ASN A 56 -4.32 4.50 -7.78
C ASN A 56 -3.63 5.32 -8.88
N LYS A 57 -2.46 5.92 -8.62
CA LYS A 57 -1.72 6.71 -9.63
C LYS A 57 -0.99 5.83 -10.65
N SER A 58 -0.60 4.61 -10.31
CA SER A 58 0.15 3.72 -11.20
C SER A 58 -0.62 3.20 -12.43
N THR A 59 -1.96 3.35 -12.48
CA THR A 59 -2.78 2.88 -13.60
C THR A 59 -2.96 3.91 -14.72
N ASP A 60 -2.60 5.18 -14.50
CA ASP A 60 -3.01 6.27 -15.38
C ASP A 60 -1.90 6.77 -16.34
N ASP A 61 -0.67 6.27 -16.22
CA ASP A 61 0.50 6.82 -16.94
C ASP A 61 0.94 6.02 -18.19
N GLU A 62 0.33 4.85 -18.47
CA GLU A 62 0.64 4.06 -19.70
C GLU A 62 -0.14 4.51 -20.95
N GLY A 63 -0.95 5.57 -20.86
CA GLY A 63 -1.89 5.99 -21.92
C GLY A 63 -1.42 7.10 -22.87
N ARG A 64 -0.23 7.69 -22.69
CA ARG A 64 0.21 8.87 -23.49
C ARG A 64 1.53 8.68 -24.21
N ALA A 65 1.67 7.61 -25.00
CA ALA A 65 2.72 7.52 -26.00
C ALA A 65 2.21 7.96 -27.39
N VAL A 66 2.42 9.25 -27.67
CA VAL A 66 2.79 9.84 -28.98
C VAL A 66 1.89 9.54 -30.20
N ARG A 67 1.11 10.56 -30.62
CA ARG A 67 0.84 10.82 -32.04
C ARG A 67 1.62 12.07 -32.45
N VAL A 68 2.69 11.87 -33.21
CA VAL A 68 3.27 12.90 -34.07
C VAL A 68 2.44 12.87 -35.34
N GLU A 69 1.75 13.96 -35.66
CA GLU A 69 1.20 14.18 -37.01
C GLU A 69 2.15 15.12 -37.74
N ASP A 70 2.60 14.69 -38.93
CA ASP A 70 3.39 15.45 -39.90
C ASP A 70 2.55 16.52 -40.63
#